data_AF-K7NPM8-F1
#
_entry.id   AF-K7NPM8-F1
#
_cell.length_a   1.000
_cell.length_b   1.000
_cell.length_c   1.000
_cell.angle_alpha   90.00
_cell.angle_beta   90.00
_cell.angle_gamma   90.00
#
_symmetry.space_group_name_H-M   'P 1'
#
loop_
_entity.id
_entity.type
_entity.pdbx_description
1 polymer ?
#
loop_
_entity_poly.entity_id
_entity_poly.type
_entity_poly.pdbx_seq_one_letter_code
_entity_poly.pdbx_strand_id
1 'polypeptide(L)'
;LCVDDLPWEDLHNRSSFLPEDDHFENDFSSIFTTEHVKDAQSPTKHHDSELNLGNISRTIPIHISVKPGIVENIHIGASCTDDEIQTCKALFQEFRDVFSWSYEEMPGIDPAIVVHEIKTYLNAKPVRQRLHQIHPRKAVVIKAEVEKLLKEG
;
A
#
# COMPACT_ATOMS: atom_id res chain seq x y z
N LEU A 1 -4.94 53.91 -40.47
CA LEU A 1 -6.19 53.72 -39.70
C LEU A 1 -6.25 52.24 -39.32
N CYS A 2 -6.35 52.01 -38.01
CA CYS A 2 -6.65 50.76 -37.29
C CYS A 2 -7.93 50.10 -37.88
N VAL A 3 -8.16 48.78 -37.85
CA VAL A 3 -8.36 47.82 -36.74
C VAL A 3 -8.11 46.42 -37.36
N ASP A 4 -7.35 45.50 -36.77
CA ASP A 4 -7.92 44.35 -36.06
C ASP A 4 -6.89 43.70 -35.12
N ASP A 5 -7.15 43.85 -33.83
CA ASP A 5 -6.62 43.05 -32.73
C ASP A 5 -7.30 41.67 -32.70
N LEU A 6 -6.53 40.58 -32.80
CA LEU A 6 -6.93 39.29 -32.23
C LEU A 6 -5.84 38.78 -31.27
N PRO A 7 -6.12 38.65 -29.96
CA PRO A 7 -5.11 38.48 -28.91
C PRO A 7 -4.82 37.01 -28.57
N TRP A 8 -4.92 36.07 -29.51
CA TRP A 8 -4.68 34.65 -29.22
C TRP A 8 -4.30 33.81 -30.45
N GLU A 9 -3.32 34.20 -31.27
CA GLU A 9 -2.66 33.17 -32.10
C GLU A 9 -1.90 32.20 -31.19
N ASP A 10 -2.63 31.22 -30.68
CA ASP A 10 -2.13 30.14 -29.87
C ASP A 10 -1.40 29.14 -30.79
N LEU A 11 -0.13 29.43 -31.04
CA LEU A 11 0.81 28.55 -31.72
C LEU A 11 1.15 27.27 -30.91
N HIS A 12 0.44 26.97 -29.81
CA HIS A 12 0.64 25.75 -29.04
C HIS A 12 -0.07 24.53 -29.61
N ASN A 13 -0.86 24.66 -30.68
CA ASN A 13 -1.39 23.48 -31.37
C ASN A 13 -0.38 22.92 -32.40
N ARG A 14 0.85 22.62 -31.95
CA ARG A 14 1.80 21.76 -32.68
C ARG A 14 1.40 20.29 -32.49
N SER A 15 0.26 19.89 -33.05
CA SER A 15 -0.07 18.46 -33.23
C SER A 15 0.62 17.85 -34.47
N SER A 16 1.49 18.60 -35.14
CA SER A 16 2.14 18.21 -36.39
C SER A 16 3.56 17.66 -36.23
N PHE A 17 4.06 17.53 -35.00
CA PHE A 17 5.34 16.87 -34.69
C PHE A 17 5.17 15.87 -33.54
N LEU A 18 4.29 14.89 -33.73
CA LEU A 18 4.38 13.65 -32.97
C LEU A 18 5.20 12.67 -33.82
N PRO A 19 6.36 12.18 -33.35
CA PRO A 19 6.92 10.93 -33.84
C PRO A 19 5.89 9.81 -33.62
N GLU A 20 5.73 8.92 -34.59
CA GLU A 20 4.89 7.73 -34.41
C GLU A 20 5.38 6.90 -33.23
N ASP A 21 4.42 6.28 -32.54
CA ASP A 21 4.58 5.50 -31.33
C ASP A 21 5.80 4.56 -31.40
N ASP A 22 6.71 4.69 -30.43
CA ASP A 22 7.31 3.58 -29.67
C ASP A 22 8.50 4.08 -28.82
N HIS A 23 8.24 4.90 -27.79
CA HIS A 23 9.08 4.93 -26.59
C HIS A 23 8.25 5.44 -25.41
N PHE A 24 7.89 4.51 -24.51
CA PHE A 24 7.17 4.80 -23.28
C PHE A 24 8.15 5.41 -22.26
N GLU A 25 8.48 6.68 -22.42
CA GLU A 25 9.33 7.40 -21.46
C GLU A 25 8.49 7.82 -20.25
N ASN A 26 8.30 6.88 -19.32
CA ASN A 26 7.93 7.22 -17.95
C ASN A 26 9.15 7.82 -17.25
N ASP A 27 9.54 9.05 -17.59
CA ASP A 27 10.57 9.77 -16.83
C ASP A 27 9.95 10.85 -15.93
N PHE A 28 9.45 10.39 -14.78
CA PHE A 28 9.02 11.25 -13.68
C PHE A 28 10.19 12.02 -13.01
N SER A 29 11.43 11.80 -13.44
CA SER A 29 12.63 12.40 -12.81
C SER A 29 12.78 13.89 -13.09
N SER A 30 12.13 14.43 -14.14
CA SER A 30 12.25 15.84 -14.52
C SER A 30 11.38 16.80 -13.70
N ILE A 31 10.38 16.30 -12.99
CA ILE A 31 9.40 17.13 -12.25
C ILE A 31 9.93 17.53 -10.85
N PHE A 32 10.95 16.83 -10.35
CA PHE A 32 11.58 17.14 -9.08
C PHE A 32 12.88 17.90 -9.33
N THR A 33 12.82 19.24 -9.38
CA THR A 33 14.04 20.06 -9.24
C THR A 33 14.65 19.78 -7.87
N THR A 34 15.78 19.07 -7.88
CA THR A 34 16.55 18.58 -6.72
C THR A 34 17.12 19.70 -5.84
N GLU A 35 16.97 20.96 -6.22
CA GLU A 35 17.60 22.09 -5.53
C GLU A 35 16.96 22.43 -4.18
N HIS A 36 15.71 22.03 -3.91
CA HIS A 36 14.99 22.43 -2.69
C HIS A 36 14.29 21.30 -1.90
N VAL A 37 14.38 20.05 -2.35
CA VAL A 37 13.93 18.90 -1.56
C VAL A 37 15.15 18.34 -0.84
N LYS A 38 15.26 18.57 0.48
CA LYS A 38 16.17 17.76 1.30
C LYS A 38 15.75 16.31 1.10
N ASP A 39 16.70 15.46 0.72
CA ASP A 39 16.46 14.03 0.57
C ASP A 39 15.61 13.54 1.74
N ALA A 40 14.51 12.85 1.43
CA ALA A 40 13.71 12.19 2.45
C ALA A 40 14.64 11.20 3.14
N GLN A 41 15.14 11.56 4.32
CA GLN A 41 15.87 10.62 5.15
C GLN A 41 14.84 9.60 5.63
N SER A 42 14.95 8.37 5.14
CA SER A 42 14.21 7.23 5.66
C SER A 42 14.34 7.25 7.19
N PRO A 43 13.23 7.35 7.95
CA PRO A 43 13.27 7.39 9.40
C PRO A 43 13.97 6.17 10.01
N THR A 44 14.10 5.10 9.22
CA THR A 44 14.71 3.83 9.55
C THR A 44 15.99 3.63 8.74
N LYS A 45 17.11 4.15 9.23
CA LYS A 45 18.46 3.75 8.76
C LYS A 45 18.87 2.35 9.24
N HIS A 46 17.96 1.58 9.82
CA HIS A 46 18.25 0.21 10.25
C HIS A 46 18.19 -0.70 9.04
N HIS A 47 19.29 -1.39 8.78
CA HIS A 47 19.47 -2.31 7.66
C HIS A 47 18.56 -3.57 7.74
N ASP A 48 17.78 -3.73 8.81
CA ASP A 48 17.29 -5.06 9.18
C ASP A 48 15.78 -5.28 8.99
N SER A 49 14.98 -4.26 8.62
CA SER A 49 13.52 -4.44 8.55
C SER A 49 12.98 -4.81 7.18
N GLU A 50 13.54 -4.29 6.07
CA GLU A 50 12.88 -4.42 4.75
C GLU A 50 13.53 -5.46 3.80
N LEU A 51 14.81 -5.80 3.99
CA LEU A 51 15.50 -6.78 3.12
C LEU A 51 15.40 -8.24 3.59
N ASN A 52 14.79 -8.49 4.76
CA ASN A 52 14.67 -9.84 5.30
C ASN A 52 13.51 -10.67 4.73
N LEU A 53 12.60 -10.08 3.94
CA LEU A 53 11.47 -10.79 3.32
C LEU A 53 11.91 -11.93 2.39
N GLY A 54 13.06 -11.82 1.73
CA GLY A 54 13.62 -12.87 0.87
C GLY A 54 14.10 -14.12 1.63
N ASN A 55 14.31 -14.01 2.94
CA ASN A 55 14.76 -15.10 3.81
C ASN A 55 13.64 -15.64 4.72
N ILE A 56 12.42 -15.12 4.60
CA ILE A 56 11.29 -15.63 5.39
C ILE A 56 10.87 -16.96 4.78
N SER A 57 11.15 -18.04 5.51
CA SER A 57 10.66 -19.37 5.19
C SER A 57 9.15 -19.32 4.97
N ARG A 58 8.69 -19.93 3.87
CA ARG A 58 7.26 -20.04 3.56
C ARG A 58 6.51 -20.59 4.76
N THR A 59 5.32 -20.07 5.03
CA THR A 59 4.43 -20.58 6.08
C THR A 59 3.16 -21.18 5.50
N ILE A 60 2.49 -21.98 6.31
CA ILE A 60 1.18 -22.58 6.04
C ILE A 60 0.20 -22.19 7.17
N PRO A 61 -1.03 -21.78 6.84
CA PRO A 61 -2.05 -21.50 7.85
C PRO A 61 -2.62 -22.80 8.39
N ILE A 62 -2.74 -22.89 9.71
CA ILE A 62 -3.46 -23.95 10.42
C ILE A 62 -4.64 -23.35 11.17
N HIS A 63 -5.81 -23.92 10.97
CA HIS A 63 -7.03 -23.51 11.67
C HIS A 63 -7.15 -24.24 13.01
N ILE A 64 -7.27 -23.49 14.10
CA ILE A 64 -7.32 -24.04 15.46
C ILE A 64 -8.66 -23.84 16.19
N SER A 65 -9.65 -23.21 15.55
CA SER A 65 -10.93 -22.97 16.22
C SER A 65 -11.67 -24.27 16.55
N VAL A 66 -12.10 -24.37 17.80
CA VAL A 66 -13.03 -25.36 18.35
C VAL A 66 -14.49 -25.03 17.99
N LYS A 67 -14.80 -23.77 17.64
CA LYS A 67 -16.16 -23.30 17.37
C LYS A 67 -16.43 -23.26 15.86
N PRO A 68 -17.55 -23.83 15.38
CA PRO A 68 -17.93 -23.72 13.98
C PRO A 68 -18.25 -22.27 13.62
N GLY A 69 -17.69 -21.78 12.51
CA GLY A 69 -17.94 -20.44 11.99
C GLY A 69 -16.94 -19.36 12.41
N ILE A 70 -15.99 -19.65 13.29
CA ILE A 70 -14.89 -18.73 13.64
C ILE A 70 -13.60 -19.25 13.01
N VAL A 71 -12.95 -18.42 12.20
CA VAL A 71 -11.67 -18.74 11.56
C VAL A 71 -10.54 -18.14 12.39
N GLU A 72 -9.75 -19.00 13.00
CA GLU A 72 -8.59 -18.63 13.80
C GLU A 72 -7.38 -19.37 13.25
N ASN A 73 -6.58 -18.63 12.48
CA ASN A 73 -5.45 -19.18 11.74
C ASN A 73 -4.14 -18.79 12.41
N ILE A 74 -3.30 -19.79 12.67
CA ILE A 74 -1.91 -19.61 13.07
C ILE A 74 -1.03 -20.07 11.91
N HIS A 75 0.09 -19.39 11.68
CA HIS A 75 1.01 -19.74 10.61
C HIS A 75 2.19 -20.55 11.17
N ILE A 76 2.44 -21.73 10.59
CA ILE A 76 3.58 -22.60 10.90
C ILE A 76 4.51 -22.65 9.69
N GLY A 77 5.79 -22.92 9.88
CA GLY A 77 6.73 -23.13 8.77
C GLY A 77 6.25 -24.24 7.81
N ALA A 78 6.30 -23.97 6.52
CA ALA A 78 5.88 -24.91 5.47
C ALA A 78 6.79 -26.15 5.36
N SER A 79 7.94 -26.14 6.02
CA SER A 79 8.87 -27.27 6.11
C SER A 79 8.51 -28.28 7.21
N CYS A 80 7.47 -28.02 8.02
CA CYS A 80 7.04 -28.92 9.08
C CYS A 80 6.40 -30.20 8.49
N THR A 81 6.64 -31.31 9.16
CA THR A 81 6.03 -32.61 8.87
C THR A 81 4.58 -32.66 9.39
N ASP A 82 3.77 -33.61 8.90
CA ASP A 82 2.38 -33.73 9.34
C ASP A 82 2.27 -33.97 10.86
N ASP A 83 3.14 -34.82 11.42
CA ASP A 83 3.19 -35.11 12.86
C ASP A 83 3.49 -33.85 13.69
N GLU A 84 4.43 -33.02 13.24
CA GLU A 84 4.75 -31.74 13.87
C GLU A 84 3.57 -30.77 13.79
N ILE A 85 2.91 -30.70 12.62
CA ILE A 85 1.72 -29.86 12.42
C ILE A 85 0.60 -30.28 13.37
N GLN A 86 0.32 -31.58 13.51
CA GLN A 86 -0.71 -32.06 14.44
C GLN A 86 -0.35 -31.77 15.89
N THR A 87 0.93 -31.93 16.26
CA THR A 87 1.42 -31.66 17.61
C THR A 87 1.29 -30.18 17.95
N CYS A 88 1.74 -29.29 17.05
CA CYS A 88 1.58 -27.85 17.20
C CYS A 88 0.10 -27.45 17.24
N LYS A 89 -0.74 -28.05 16.39
CA LYS A 89 -2.17 -27.78 16.37
C LYS A 89 -2.82 -28.12 17.72
N ALA A 90 -2.52 -29.28 18.30
CA ALA A 90 -3.03 -29.67 19.60
C ALA A 90 -2.58 -28.71 20.71
N LEU A 91 -1.29 -28.33 20.69
CA LEU A 91 -0.73 -27.37 21.64
C LEU A 91 -1.42 -26.00 21.54
N PHE A 92 -1.57 -25.45 20.34
CA PHE A 92 -2.22 -24.15 20.17
C PHE A 92 -3.72 -24.18 20.48
N GLN A 93 -4.38 -25.33 20.32
CA GLN A 93 -5.76 -25.51 20.78
C GLN A 93 -5.88 -25.49 22.30
N GLU A 94 -4.89 -26.04 23.02
CA GLU A 94 -4.83 -26.00 24.49
C GLU A 94 -4.63 -24.58 25.01
N PHE A 95 -3.74 -23.80 24.37
CA PHE A 95 -3.42 -22.41 24.74
C PHE A 95 -4.14 -21.37 23.88
N ARG A 96 -5.34 -21.67 23.38
CA ARG A 96 -6.08 -20.78 22.49
C ARG A 96 -6.41 -19.42 23.13
N ASP A 97 -6.63 -19.41 24.45
CA ASP A 97 -6.98 -18.24 25.25
C ASP A 97 -5.81 -17.26 25.48
N VAL A 98 -4.58 -17.68 25.19
CA VAL A 98 -3.38 -16.83 25.27
C VAL A 98 -3.29 -15.87 24.08
N PHE A 99 -3.90 -16.22 22.95
CA PHE A 99 -3.90 -15.39 21.75
C PHE A 99 -5.05 -14.38 21.77
N SER A 100 -4.78 -13.20 21.23
CA SER A 100 -5.80 -12.18 20.97
C SER A 100 -6.15 -12.22 19.48
N TRP A 101 -7.37 -12.68 19.17
CA TRP A 101 -7.86 -12.84 17.80
C TRP A 101 -8.38 -11.54 17.21
N SER A 102 -8.65 -10.56 18.08
CA SER A 102 -8.99 -9.19 17.71
C SER A 102 -8.26 -8.19 18.63
N TYR A 103 -8.19 -6.93 18.20
CA TYR A 103 -7.63 -5.86 19.01
C TYR A 103 -8.43 -5.60 20.30
N GLU A 104 -9.73 -5.89 20.31
CA GLU A 104 -10.57 -5.77 21.51
C GLU A 104 -10.14 -6.76 22.62
N GLU A 105 -9.52 -7.88 22.23
CA GLU A 105 -9.01 -8.93 23.13
C GLU A 105 -7.59 -8.66 23.65
N MET A 106 -7.00 -7.49 23.38
CA MET A 106 -5.69 -7.07 23.93
C MET A 106 -5.83 -5.97 25.01
N PRO A 107 -6.53 -6.22 26.13
CA PRO A 107 -6.69 -5.22 27.18
C PRO A 107 -5.34 -4.96 27.87
N GLY A 108 -4.85 -3.73 27.79
CA GLY A 108 -3.61 -3.32 28.46
C GLY A 108 -2.48 -2.89 27.51
N ILE A 109 -2.65 -3.05 26.19
CA ILE A 109 -1.79 -2.36 25.23
C ILE A 109 -2.38 -0.96 25.02
N ASP A 110 -1.57 0.06 25.27
CA ASP A 110 -1.95 1.45 25.04
C ASP A 110 -2.29 1.64 23.54
N PRO A 111 -3.49 2.13 23.19
CA PRO A 111 -3.85 2.45 21.81
C PRO A 111 -2.82 3.36 21.12
N ALA A 112 -2.08 4.19 21.87
CA ALA A 112 -0.99 5.00 21.33
C ALA A 112 0.16 4.17 20.73
N ILE A 113 0.32 2.91 21.14
CA ILE A 113 1.30 1.96 20.59
C ILE A 113 0.73 1.25 19.35
N VAL A 114 -0.56 0.94 19.35
CA VAL A 114 -1.21 0.12 18.31
C VAL A 114 -1.64 0.94 17.10
N VAL A 115 -2.06 2.19 17.32
CA VAL A 115 -2.55 3.07 16.26
C VAL A 115 -1.39 3.85 15.67
N HIS A 116 -1.20 3.72 14.36
CA HIS A 116 -0.28 4.59 13.65
C HIS A 116 -0.91 5.96 13.42
N GLU A 117 -0.34 7.01 14.03
CA GLU A 117 -0.76 8.39 13.82
C GLU A 117 0.11 9.07 12.75
N ILE A 118 -0.52 9.58 11.70
CA ILE A 118 0.13 10.49 10.76
C ILE A 118 0.13 11.89 11.39
N LYS A 119 1.26 12.30 11.96
CA LYS A 119 1.41 13.63 12.58
C LYS A 119 1.21 14.73 11.54
N THR A 120 0.23 15.60 11.77
CA THR A 120 -0.04 16.79 10.96
C THR A 120 0.29 18.06 11.74
N TYR A 121 0.48 19.18 11.04
CA TYR A 121 0.66 20.47 11.72
C TYR A 121 -0.65 20.88 12.42
N LEU A 122 -0.54 21.49 13.61
CA LEU A 122 -1.71 21.91 14.42
C LEU A 122 -2.71 22.79 13.65
N ASN A 123 -2.22 23.56 12.68
CA ASN A 123 -3.02 24.47 11.85
C ASN A 123 -3.21 23.95 10.41
N ALA A 124 -2.93 22.68 10.14
CA ALA A 124 -3.12 22.08 8.83
C ALA A 124 -4.62 22.04 8.49
N LYS A 125 -4.97 22.59 7.33
CA LYS A 125 -6.34 22.53 6.82
C LYS A 125 -6.46 21.35 5.86
N PRO A 126 -7.54 20.55 5.92
CA PRO A 126 -7.76 19.52 4.92
C PRO A 126 -7.93 20.17 3.54
N VAL A 127 -7.19 19.67 2.56
CA VAL A 127 -7.27 20.15 1.16
C VAL A 127 -7.89 19.06 0.31
N ARG A 128 -9.05 19.35 -0.27
CA ARG A 128 -9.65 18.48 -1.28
C ARG A 128 -8.93 18.71 -2.60
N GLN A 129 -8.09 17.77 -3.00
CA GLN A 129 -7.45 17.79 -4.32
C GLN A 129 -8.49 17.47 -5.41
N ARG A 130 -8.45 18.22 -6.51
CA ARG A 130 -9.32 17.96 -7.67
C ARG A 130 -8.85 16.68 -8.35
N LEU A 131 -9.79 15.81 -8.72
CA LEU A 131 -9.46 14.62 -9.51
C LEU A 131 -8.85 15.05 -10.85
N HIS A 132 -7.70 14.46 -11.19
CA HIS A 132 -7.07 14.65 -12.49
C HIS A 132 -7.74 13.76 -13.55
N GLN A 133 -7.82 14.22 -14.80
CA GLN A 133 -8.34 13.39 -15.88
C GLN A 133 -7.39 12.21 -16.12
N ILE A 134 -7.96 11.00 -16.17
CA ILE A 134 -7.23 9.76 -16.40
C ILE A 134 -7.56 9.29 -17.82
N HIS A 135 -6.53 8.87 -18.57
CA HIS A 135 -6.73 8.31 -19.91
C HIS A 135 -7.64 7.05 -19.84
N PRO A 136 -8.65 6.89 -20.71
CA PRO A 136 -9.63 5.80 -20.61
C PRO A 136 -9.02 4.39 -20.48
N ARG A 137 -7.93 4.11 -21.21
CA ARG A 137 -7.18 2.84 -21.11
C ARG A 137 -6.67 2.55 -19.69
N LYS A 138 -6.15 3.57 -18.97
CA LYS A 138 -5.66 3.42 -17.59
C LYS A 138 -6.81 3.32 -16.59
N ALA A 139 -7.91 4.03 -16.82
CA ALA A 139 -9.08 4.04 -15.94
C ALA A 139 -9.67 2.62 -15.76
N VAL A 140 -9.69 1.81 -16.82
CA VAL A 140 -10.17 0.41 -16.76
C VAL A 140 -9.31 -0.43 -15.82
N VAL A 141 -7.98 -0.34 -15.95
CA VAL A 141 -7.03 -1.10 -15.11
C VAL A 141 -7.11 -0.66 -13.65
N ILE A 142 -7.13 0.66 -13.39
CA ILE A 142 -7.25 1.20 -12.04
C ILE A 142 -8.54 0.72 -11.38
N LYS A 143 -9.67 0.73 -12.11
CA LYS A 143 -10.95 0.26 -11.59
C LYS A 143 -10.88 -1.21 -11.17
N ALA A 144 -10.31 -2.07 -12.01
CA ALA A 144 -10.17 -3.49 -11.72
C ALA A 144 -9.30 -3.74 -10.47
N GLU A 145 -8.18 -3.03 -10.33
CA GLU A 145 -7.31 -3.17 -9.15
C GLU A 145 -7.98 -2.63 -7.88
N VAL A 146 -8.71 -1.52 -7.95
CA VAL A 146 -9.46 -0.99 -6.80
C VAL A 146 -10.55 -1.97 -6.37
N GLU A 147 -11.29 -2.57 -7.29
CA GLU A 147 -12.30 -3.59 -6.97
C GLU A 147 -11.70 -4.85 -6.35
N LYS A 148 -10.47 -5.21 -6.72
CA LYS A 148 -9.73 -6.30 -6.11
C LYS A 148 -9.33 -5.94 -4.67
N LEU A 149 -8.72 -4.77 -4.46
CA LEU A 149 -8.30 -4.31 -3.13
C LEU A 149 -9.49 -4.16 -2.17
N LEU A 150 -10.64 -3.70 -2.65
CA LEU A 150 -11.88 -3.58 -1.85
C LEU A 150 -12.47 -4.94 -1.44
N LYS A 151 -12.11 -6.03 -2.11
CA LYS A 151 -12.54 -7.39 -1.70
C LYS A 151 -11.59 -8.02 -0.69
N GLU A 152 -10.35 -7.53 -0.63
CA GLU A 152 -9.28 -8.06 0.22
C GLU A 152 -9.18 -7.34 1.58
N GLY A 153 -9.63 -6.08 1.67
CA GLY A 153 -9.70 -5.30 2.91
C GLY A 153 -11.03 -5.46 3.64
#